data_AF-A0A4Q5SD29-F1
#
_entry.id   AF-A0A4Q5SD29-F1
#
_cell.length_a   1.000
_cell.length_b   1.000
_cell.length_c   1.000
_cell.angle_alpha   90.00
_cell.angle_beta   90.00
_cell.angle_gamma   90.00
#
_symmetry.space_group_name_H-M   'P 1'
#
loop_
_entity.id
_entity.type
_entity.pdbx_description
1 polymer ?
#
loop_
_entity_poly.entity_id
_entity_poly.type
_entity_poly.pdbx_seq_one_letter_code
_entity_poly.pdbx_strand_id
1 'polypeptide(L)'
;MRFIVSTTTLLKQLQAVSGALSNSTVLPILENFLFEIKDGNLTISATDLQTSMTTSLAVEAKENGRIAIPSRILLDTLKSLPEQPVAFSVDDTTFAI
;
A
#
# COMPACT_ATOMS: atom_id res chain seq x y z
N MET A 1 1.39 -11.98 5.93
CA MET A 1 2.13 -11.06 5.01
C MET A 1 3.16 -10.28 5.81
N ARG A 2 4.44 -10.29 5.41
CA ARG A 2 5.50 -9.49 6.05
C ARG A 2 6.62 -9.12 5.08
N PHE A 3 7.00 -7.84 5.06
CA PHE A 3 8.05 -7.32 4.17
C PHE A 3 8.74 -6.06 4.72
N ILE A 4 9.90 -5.72 4.15
CA ILE A 4 10.66 -4.50 4.48
C ILE A 4 10.84 -3.67 3.20
N VAL A 5 10.70 -2.35 3.32
CA VAL A 5 10.90 -1.40 2.22
C VAL A 5 11.40 -0.05 2.76
N SER A 6 12.09 0.75 1.94
CA SER A 6 12.41 2.14 2.30
C SER A 6 11.17 3.02 2.31
N THR A 7 11.05 3.92 3.30
CA THR A 7 10.02 4.97 3.36
C THR A 7 9.93 5.75 2.05
N THR A 8 11.06 6.22 1.51
CA THR A 8 11.11 7.08 0.32
C THR A 8 10.68 6.32 -0.95
N THR A 9 11.12 5.07 -1.09
CA THR A 9 10.73 4.20 -2.20
C THR A 9 9.24 3.90 -2.17
N LEU A 10 8.70 3.49 -1.02
CA LEU A 10 7.28 3.16 -0.90
C LEU A 10 6.41 4.40 -1.12
N LEU A 11 6.76 5.54 -0.52
CA LEU A 11 6.01 6.79 -0.67
C LEU A 11 5.93 7.22 -2.13
N LYS A 12 7.03 7.13 -2.88
CA LYS A 12 7.06 7.44 -4.32
C LYS A 12 6.09 6.55 -5.10
N GLN A 13 6.08 5.25 -4.81
CA GLN A 13 5.19 4.29 -5.49
C GLN A 13 3.72 4.57 -5.18
N LEU A 14 3.39 4.83 -3.91
CA LEU A 14 2.03 5.17 -3.51
C LEU A 14 1.55 6.45 -4.18
N GLN A 15 2.36 7.51 -4.18
CA GLN A 15 2.04 8.77 -4.85
C GLN A 15 1.78 8.59 -6.36
N ALA A 16 2.51 7.69 -7.02
CA ALA A 16 2.33 7.41 -8.43
C ALA A 16 0.97 6.80 -8.76
N VAL A 17 0.34 6.08 -7.82
CA VAL A 17 -0.99 5.47 -8.01
C VAL A 17 -2.12 6.19 -7.29
N SER A 18 -1.81 7.18 -6.42
CA SER A 18 -2.80 7.97 -5.68
C SER A 18 -3.79 8.73 -6.58
N GLY A 19 -3.45 8.99 -7.84
CA GLY A 19 -4.32 9.71 -8.78
C GLY A 19 -5.63 8.99 -9.10
N ALA A 20 -5.69 7.67 -8.88
CA ALA A 20 -6.92 6.87 -9.07
C ALA A 20 -7.76 6.74 -7.79
N LEU A 21 -7.35 7.35 -6.67
CA LEU A 21 -8.16 7.37 -5.45
C LEU A 21 -9.25 8.43 -5.56
N SER A 22 -10.43 8.10 -5.02
CA SER A 22 -11.55 9.03 -4.93
C SER A 22 -11.87 9.36 -3.47
N ASN A 23 -11.43 10.53 -3.00
CA ASN A 23 -11.60 10.97 -1.60
C ASN A 23 -13.03 11.46 -1.27
N SER A 24 -13.95 11.42 -2.24
CA SER A 24 -15.36 11.82 -2.10
C SER A 24 -16.31 10.71 -2.52
N THR A 25 -15.83 9.47 -2.51
CA THR A 25 -16.60 8.28 -2.90
C THR A 25 -17.62 7.89 -1.84
N VAL A 26 -18.76 7.35 -2.27
CA VAL A 26 -19.73 6.70 -1.36
C VAL A 26 -19.30 5.29 -0.96
N LEU A 27 -18.23 4.76 -1.56
CA LEU A 27 -17.69 3.42 -1.31
C LEU A 27 -16.33 3.53 -0.58
N PRO A 28 -16.29 3.47 0.76
CA PRO A 28 -15.05 3.69 1.54
C PRO A 28 -13.88 2.78 1.16
N ILE A 29 -14.16 1.57 0.64
CA ILE A 29 -13.12 0.65 0.18
C ILE A 29 -12.25 1.22 -0.95
N LEU A 30 -12.77 2.18 -1.72
CA LEU A 30 -12.05 2.86 -2.81
C LEU A 30 -11.11 3.97 -2.31
N GLU A 31 -11.11 4.26 -1.01
CA GLU A 31 -10.14 5.14 -0.36
C GLU A 31 -8.87 4.38 0.07
N ASN A 32 -8.80 3.08 -0.22
CA ASN A 32 -7.69 2.22 0.19
C ASN A 32 -6.75 1.93 -0.98
N PHE A 33 -5.48 1.70 -0.65
CA PHE A 33 -4.58 0.98 -1.54
C PHE A 33 -4.75 -0.52 -1.33
N LEU A 34 -4.83 -1.29 -2.41
CA LEU A 34 -4.66 -2.73 -2.34
C LEU A 34 -3.17 -3.07 -2.43
N PHE A 35 -2.64 -3.69 -1.39
CA PHE A 35 -1.30 -4.28 -1.37
C PHE A 35 -1.44 -5.77 -1.64
N GLU A 36 -0.66 -6.29 -2.58
CA GLU A 36 -0.56 -7.73 -2.85
C GLU A 36 0.91 -8.11 -2.98
N ILE A 37 1.34 -9.10 -2.19
CA ILE A 37 2.67 -9.69 -2.32
C ILE A 37 2.53 -11.08 -2.93
N LYS A 38 3.26 -11.28 -4.02
CA LYS A 38 3.41 -12.57 -4.67
C LYS A 38 4.84 -12.74 -5.16
N ASP A 39 5.48 -13.83 -4.73
CA ASP A 39 6.81 -14.25 -5.20
C ASP A 39 7.88 -13.15 -5.06
N GLY A 40 7.85 -12.42 -3.93
CA GLY A 40 8.79 -11.33 -3.63
C GLY A 40 8.50 -10.00 -4.36
N ASN A 41 7.38 -9.92 -5.08
CA ASN A 41 6.94 -8.69 -5.73
C ASN A 41 5.72 -8.11 -5.02
N LEU A 42 5.83 -6.86 -4.55
CA LEU A 42 4.72 -6.09 -4.01
C LEU A 42 4.05 -5.31 -5.14
N THR A 43 2.79 -5.60 -5.40
CA THR A 43 1.91 -4.86 -6.29
C THR A 43 1.00 -3.97 -5.46
N ILE A 44 0.86 -2.71 -5.86
CA ILE A 44 0.01 -1.71 -5.20
C ILE A 44 -0.97 -1.16 -6.23
N SER A 45 -2.26 -1.23 -5.92
CA SER A 45 -3.33 -0.78 -6.80
C SER A 45 -4.28 0.20 -6.12
N ALA A 46 -4.84 1.12 -6.89
CA ALA A 46 -5.89 2.07 -6.50
C ALA A 46 -6.88 2.25 -7.65
N THR A 47 -8.16 2.48 -7.33
CA THR A 47 -9.21 2.65 -8.34
C THR A 47 -10.41 3.44 -7.82
N ASP A 48 -11.08 4.14 -8.74
CA ASP A 48 -12.37 4.81 -8.53
C ASP A 48 -13.51 4.16 -9.36
N LEU A 49 -13.30 2.93 -9.84
CA LEU A 49 -14.17 2.17 -10.77
C LEU A 49 -14.17 2.66 -12.24
N GLN A 50 -13.57 3.80 -12.54
CA GLN A 50 -13.41 4.30 -13.92
C GLN A 50 -11.95 4.21 -14.37
N THR A 51 -11.05 4.62 -13.47
CA THR A 51 -9.61 4.59 -13.61
C THR A 51 -9.04 3.60 -12.60
N SER A 52 -8.06 2.81 -13.04
CA SER A 52 -7.27 1.96 -12.16
C SER A 52 -5.80 2.22 -12.43
N MET A 53 -5.05 2.45 -11.36
CA MET A 53 -3.60 2.62 -11.41
C MET A 53 -2.94 1.52 -10.61
N THR A 54 -1.80 1.03 -11.09
CA THR A 54 -1.05 -0.04 -10.44
C THR A 54 0.43 0.21 -10.60
N THR A 55 1.17 -0.07 -9.54
CA THR A 55 2.63 -0.07 -9.56
C THR A 55 3.15 -1.32 -8.86
N SER A 56 4.43 -1.61 -9.03
CA SER A 56 5.08 -2.73 -8.37
C SER A 56 6.53 -2.43 -8.00
N LEU A 57 7.02 -3.16 -7.00
CA LEU A 57 8.40 -3.13 -6.57
C LEU A 57 8.79 -4.49 -5.97
N ALA A 58 10.04 -4.88 -6.20
CA ALA A 58 10.62 -6.02 -5.51
C ALA A 58 10.81 -5.70 -4.02
N VAL A 59 10.45 -6.64 -3.15
CA VAL A 59 10.58 -6.53 -1.70
C VAL A 59 11.12 -7.83 -1.12
N GLU A 60 11.87 -7.73 -0.03
CA GLU A 60 12.20 -8.91 0.77
C GLU A 60 10.96 -9.29 1.59
N ALA A 61 10.22 -10.30 1.13
CA ALA A 61 9.01 -10.79 1.78
C ALA A 61 9.15 -12.26 2.12
N LYS A 62 8.69 -12.62 3.33
CA LYS A 62 8.68 -14.03 3.79
C LYS A 62 7.41 -14.77 3.39
N GLU A 63 6.35 -14.03 3.13
CA GLU A 63 5.00 -14.56 2.95
C GLU A 63 4.25 -13.75 1.90
N ASN A 64 3.53 -14.47 1.03
CA ASN A 64 2.55 -13.89 0.12
C ASN A 64 1.31 -13.43 0.91
N GLY A 65 0.49 -12.57 0.29
CA GLY A 65 -0.77 -12.15 0.89
C GLY A 65 -1.33 -10.90 0.24
N ARG A 66 -2.50 -10.46 0.69
CA ARG A 66 -3.13 -9.22 0.23
C ARG A 66 -3.86 -8.49 1.35
N ILE A 67 -3.82 -7.17 1.34
CA ILE A 67 -4.54 -6.32 2.30
C ILE A 67 -4.92 -4.98 1.67
N ALA A 68 -6.08 -4.44 2.05
CA ALA A 68 -6.47 -3.08 1.72
C ALA A 68 -6.08 -2.14 2.87
N ILE A 69 -5.33 -1.07 2.57
CA ILE A 69 -4.78 -0.15 3.56
C ILE A 69 -5.37 1.25 3.34
N PRO A 70 -5.93 1.91 4.37
CA PRO A 70 -6.39 3.30 4.28
C PRO A 70 -5.31 4.24 3.77
N SER A 71 -5.55 4.84 2.59
CA SER A 71 -4.53 5.61 1.88
C SER A 71 -4.07 6.84 2.65
N ARG A 72 -5.01 7.60 3.24
CA ARG A 72 -4.72 8.84 3.97
C ARG A 72 -3.79 8.57 5.16
N ILE A 73 -4.17 7.63 6.03
CA ILE A 73 -3.37 7.28 7.20
C ILE A 73 -1.99 6.81 6.77
N LEU A 74 -1.90 5.90 5.80
CA LEU A 74 -0.62 5.38 5.32
C LEU A 74 0.29 6.48 4.77
N LEU A 75 -0.24 7.35 3.90
CA LEU A 75 0.53 8.43 3.29
C LEU A 75 1.01 9.44 4.33
N ASP A 76 0.15 9.82 5.28
CA ASP A 76 0.49 10.79 6.32
C ASP A 76 1.54 10.21 7.29
N THR A 77 1.39 8.93 7.67
CA THR A 77 2.39 8.21 8.46
C THR A 77 3.74 8.20 7.74
N LEU A 78 3.80 7.76 6.47
CA LEU A 78 5.05 7.67 5.72
C LEU A 78 5.72 9.04 5.51
N LYS A 79 4.95 10.11 5.30
CA LYS A 79 5.48 11.48 5.18
C LYS A 79 6.09 12.01 6.49
N SER A 80 5.60 11.54 7.63
CA SER A 80 6.09 11.97 8.95
C SER A 80 7.35 11.22 9.41
N LEU A 81 7.67 10.08 8.77
CA LEU A 81 8.85 9.29 9.10
C LEU A 81 10.09 9.82 8.37
N PRO A 82 11.28 9.75 9.00
CA PRO A 82 12.53 10.00 8.29
C PRO A 82 12.78 8.91 7.23
N GLU A 83 13.77 9.14 6.37
CA GLU A 83 14.23 8.11 5.45
C GLU A 83 14.86 6.95 6.23
N GLN A 84 14.17 5.81 6.23
CA GLN A 84 14.60 4.60 6.91
C GLN A 84 13.91 3.36 6.30
N PRO A 85 14.43 2.16 6.53
CA PRO A 85 13.68 0.92 6.31
C PRO A 85 12.47 0.85 7.24
N VAL A 86 11.31 0.53 6.69
CA VAL A 86 10.07 0.26 7.43
C VAL A 86 9.65 -1.17 7.22
N ALA A 87 9.27 -1.83 8.32
CA ALA A 87 8.77 -3.20 8.30
C ALA A 87 7.24 -3.18 8.39
N PHE A 88 6.59 -3.85 7.45
CA PHE A 88 5.16 -4.08 7.46
C PHE A 88 4.89 -5.51 7.90
N SER A 89 3.94 -5.69 8.81
CA SER A 89 3.48 -7.00 9.26
C SER A 89 1.97 -6.96 9.35
N VAL A 90 1.30 -7.87 8.66
CA VAL A 90 -0.16 -7.99 8.74
C VAL A 90 -0.49 -9.12 9.69
N ASP A 91 -1.34 -8.85 10.67
CA ASP A 91 -1.97 -9.89 11.48
C ASP A 91 -3.15 -10.49 10.69
N ASP A 92 -3.08 -11.77 10.34
CA ASP A 92 -4.09 -12.42 9.49
C ASP A 92 -5.44 -12.67 10.21
N THR A 93 -5.51 -12.45 11.53
CA THR A 93 -6.75 -12.62 12.32
C THR A 93 -7.50 -11.30 12.48
N THR A 94 -6.77 -10.21 12.71
CA THR A 94 -7.31 -8.89 13.03
C THR A 94 -7.17 -7.89 11.89
N PHE A 95 -6.34 -8.20 10.89
CA PHE A 95 -5.93 -7.30 9.80
C PHE A 95 -5.26 -6.01 10.27
N ALA A 96 -4.69 -6.02 11.49
CA ALA A 96 -3.84 -4.94 11.97
C ALA A 96 -2.52 -4.91 11.18
N ILE A 97 -1.98 -3.70 11.01
CA ILE A 97 -0.75 -3.39 10.27
C ILE A 97 0.19 -2.59 11.19
#